data_AF-A0A0E2BJR3-F1
#
_entry.id   AF-A0A0E2BJR3-F1
#
_cell.length_a   1.000
_cell.length_b   1.000
_cell.length_c   1.000
_cell.angle_alpha   90.00
_cell.angle_beta   90.00
_cell.angle_gamma   90.00
#
_symmetry.space_group_name_H-M   'P 1'
#
loop_
_entity.id
_entity.type
_entity.pdbx_description
1 polymer ?
#
loop_
_entity_poly.entity_id
_entity_poly.type
_entity_poly.pdbx_seq_one_letter_code
_entity_poly.pdbx_strand_id
1 'polypeptide(L)'
;MYFKDLSIIIIFLTFVLNVYPVSYEEAYTMEKEDPLFSIPLYEELLRTSQKSDIRKTASSRLFFLYEKYRKYVPAILIMIRSGKITDKKGRYPSIVSELADGLNVSPSSLVSVVSGCNKPIVNPDMYFQETKPSETKEETQISEPVVVQEMPLLFKILSKKENAPLYKACYAVKIKTGDYDGWEKIHAFGEMKGILNPQTSLALYISFTLHSGRGSAYKRIYSGGRLKSLNEEGKSDLLYLYGKFLRNSGKYDSSARYFWMSGSYANKNRSAIETAKTLLISGRKQEACSYLTKSFFPGDESEELLFRICFKNFENTYPSQEFLKAVKILNNDTPDPVFEYFLGKKNSDKTEEPDPDNSNEFHSNYGKLLDERLFSGEKNPTPFWDYRKKDGTLFLSGAPQFLCKSSRSNLFKKDLIQPQNCVPYPELSADAILATQLFESDQEEWSLILSNSAYNPISGRVVFIEDNAEESLRLSGLIYRKSLNRFFLEGYSEDGKYLFYSIDWKKVQTNIPDGI
;
A
#
# COMPACT_ATOMS: atom_id res chain seq x y z
N MET A 1 32.48 2.97 38.02
CA MET A 1 32.26 3.38 36.62
C MET A 1 31.58 2.29 35.81
N TYR A 2 32.07 1.04 35.81
CA TYR A 2 31.48 -0.09 35.07
C TYR A 2 29.96 -0.32 35.20
N PHE A 3 29.36 -0.12 36.38
CA PHE A 3 27.91 -0.31 36.57
C PHE A 3 27.05 0.74 35.84
N LYS A 4 27.52 1.98 35.71
CA LYS A 4 26.81 3.04 34.97
C LYS A 4 26.91 2.81 33.46
N ASP A 5 28.07 2.37 32.99
CA ASP A 5 28.30 2.07 31.57
C ASP A 5 27.49 0.85 31.10
N LEU A 6 27.38 -0.20 31.93
CA LEU A 6 26.54 -1.36 31.65
C LEU A 6 25.04 -1.00 31.63
N SER A 7 24.61 -0.10 32.51
CA SER A 7 23.22 0.40 32.55
C SER A 7 22.89 1.19 31.28
N ILE A 8 23.80 2.05 30.83
CA ILE A 8 23.65 2.82 29.59
C ILE A 8 23.62 1.89 28.38
N ILE A 9 24.48 0.87 28.33
CA ILE A 9 24.48 -0.13 27.26
C ILE A 9 23.19 -0.94 27.25
N ILE A 10 22.67 -1.35 28.42
CA ILE A 10 21.39 -2.07 28.51
C ILE A 10 20.23 -1.18 28.10
N ILE A 11 20.19 0.08 28.53
CA ILE A 11 19.17 1.07 28.12
C ILE A 11 19.27 1.32 26.61
N PHE A 12 20.48 1.43 26.07
CA PHE A 12 20.69 1.60 24.63
C PHE A 12 20.27 0.34 23.85
N LEU A 13 20.56 -0.87 24.35
CA LEU A 13 20.13 -2.13 23.73
C LEU A 13 18.62 -2.34 23.81
N THR A 14 17.95 -1.99 24.92
CA THR A 14 16.49 -2.09 25.01
C THR A 14 15.80 -1.05 24.13
N PHE A 15 16.39 0.14 24.01
CA PHE A 15 15.91 1.20 23.11
C PHE A 15 16.13 0.84 21.63
N VAL A 16 17.28 0.25 21.29
CA VAL A 16 17.61 -0.20 19.91
C VAL A 16 16.83 -1.46 19.52
N LEU A 17 16.54 -2.37 20.46
CA LEU A 17 15.79 -3.61 20.19
C LEU A 17 14.26 -3.45 20.31
N ASN A 18 13.76 -2.24 20.63
CA ASN A 18 12.33 -1.98 20.85
C ASN A 18 11.66 -3.04 21.74
N VAL A 19 12.31 -3.43 22.83
CA VAL A 19 11.79 -4.46 23.74
C VAL A 19 10.92 -3.81 24.78
N TYR A 20 9.63 -4.11 24.77
CA TYR A 20 8.72 -3.69 25.83
C TYR A 20 8.61 -4.83 26.85
N PRO A 21 9.06 -4.66 28.10
CA PRO A 21 8.88 -5.71 29.09
C PRO A 21 7.39 -5.86 29.37
N VAL A 22 6.76 -6.89 28.82
CA VAL A 22 5.34 -7.20 29.02
C VAL A 22 5.19 -8.33 30.04
N SER A 23 4.34 -8.13 31.04
CA SER A 23 4.00 -9.19 31.99
C SER A 23 2.78 -9.98 31.52
N TYR A 24 2.64 -11.23 31.97
CA TYR A 24 1.43 -12.02 31.68
C TYR A 24 0.18 -11.37 32.27
N GLU A 25 0.30 -10.73 33.45
CA GLU A 25 -0.81 -10.05 34.11
C GLU A 25 -1.31 -8.87 33.29
N GLU A 26 -0.41 -8.04 32.75
CA GLU A 26 -0.76 -6.93 31.85
C GLU A 26 -1.51 -7.41 30.60
N ALA A 27 -1.04 -8.50 29.97
CA ALA A 27 -1.71 -9.06 28.80
C ALA A 27 -3.10 -9.62 29.16
N TYR A 28 -3.22 -10.25 30.33
CA TYR A 28 -4.47 -10.86 30.78
C TYR A 28 -5.51 -9.83 31.26
N THR A 29 -5.08 -8.74 31.90
CA THR A 29 -5.97 -7.61 32.25
C THR A 29 -6.46 -6.93 30.99
N MET A 30 -5.56 -6.63 30.04
CA MET A 30 -5.95 -6.08 28.74
C MET A 30 -6.89 -7.02 28.00
N GLU A 31 -6.73 -8.35 28.08
CA GLU A 31 -7.65 -9.27 27.41
C GLU A 31 -9.09 -9.17 27.94
N LYS A 32 -9.27 -8.89 29.23
CA LYS A 32 -10.60 -8.69 29.83
C LYS A 32 -11.25 -7.38 29.39
N GLU A 33 -10.45 -6.34 29.22
CA GLU A 33 -10.92 -5.01 28.81
C GLU A 33 -11.11 -4.93 27.29
N ASP A 34 -10.10 -5.35 26.55
CA ASP A 34 -10.03 -5.33 25.09
C ASP A 34 -9.24 -6.53 24.55
N PRO A 35 -9.93 -7.63 24.21
CA PRO A 35 -9.25 -8.84 23.76
C PRO A 35 -8.47 -8.65 22.44
N LEU A 36 -8.86 -7.71 21.57
CA LEU A 36 -8.12 -7.47 20.33
C LEU A 36 -6.76 -6.84 20.62
N PHE A 37 -6.72 -5.79 21.45
CA PHE A 37 -5.48 -5.09 21.78
C PHE A 37 -4.61 -5.85 22.81
N SER A 38 -5.10 -6.94 23.38
CA SER A 38 -4.27 -7.87 24.16
C SER A 38 -3.32 -8.74 23.30
N ILE A 39 -3.63 -8.93 22.01
CA ILE A 39 -2.83 -9.73 21.08
C ILE A 39 -1.36 -9.28 21.02
N PRO A 40 -1.03 -8.00 20.73
CA PRO A 40 0.35 -7.55 20.66
C PRO A 40 1.10 -7.72 21.99
N LEU A 41 0.41 -7.64 23.14
CA LEU A 41 1.01 -7.88 24.45
C LEU A 41 1.41 -9.34 24.62
N TYR A 42 0.55 -10.29 24.23
CA TYR A 42 0.88 -11.71 24.24
C TYR A 42 1.97 -12.07 23.22
N GLU A 43 1.97 -11.47 22.04
CA GLU A 43 3.04 -11.66 21.04
C GLU A 43 4.41 -11.21 21.59
N GLU A 44 4.47 -10.02 22.20
CA GLU A 44 5.71 -9.51 22.80
C GLU A 44 6.13 -10.34 24.02
N LEU A 45 5.19 -10.83 24.83
CA LEU A 45 5.46 -11.76 25.92
C LEU A 45 6.08 -13.07 25.42
N LEU A 46 5.62 -13.61 24.28
CA LEU A 46 6.23 -14.81 23.68
C LEU A 46 7.64 -14.56 23.18
N ARG A 47 7.93 -13.34 22.70
CA ARG A 47 9.25 -12.93 22.22
C ARG A 47 10.25 -12.74 23.37
N THR A 48 9.80 -12.21 24.50
CA THR A 48 10.68 -11.72 25.58
C THR A 48 10.78 -12.65 26.78
N SER A 49 9.75 -13.46 27.05
CA SER A 49 9.69 -14.30 28.26
C SER A 49 10.66 -15.48 28.19
N GLN A 50 11.49 -15.63 29.22
CA GLN A 50 12.39 -16.77 29.37
C GLN A 50 11.70 -18.00 29.96
N LYS A 51 10.54 -17.84 30.62
CA LYS A 51 9.84 -18.93 31.32
C LYS A 51 9.00 -19.77 30.35
N SER A 52 9.30 -21.07 30.25
CA SER A 52 8.61 -22.00 29.35
C SER A 52 7.11 -22.10 29.61
N ASP A 53 6.70 -22.11 30.87
CA ASP A 53 5.30 -22.33 31.24
C ASP A 53 4.44 -21.11 30.91
N ILE A 54 4.98 -19.91 31.13
CA ILE A 54 4.33 -18.65 30.71
C ILE A 54 4.20 -18.63 29.18
N ARG A 55 5.25 -19.01 28.45
CA ARG A 55 5.18 -19.07 26.98
C ARG A 55 4.13 -20.07 26.47
N LYS A 56 4.01 -21.24 27.10
CA LYS A 56 2.97 -22.23 26.75
C LYS A 56 1.57 -21.68 26.99
N THR A 57 1.33 -21.08 28.16
CA THR A 57 0.03 -20.51 28.52
C THR A 57 -0.32 -19.34 27.59
N ALA A 58 0.61 -18.41 27.37
CA ALA A 58 0.43 -17.27 26.46
C ALA A 58 0.16 -17.75 25.02
N SER A 59 0.91 -18.74 24.52
CA SER A 59 0.70 -19.29 23.17
C SER A 59 -0.68 -19.93 23.02
N SER A 60 -1.20 -20.60 24.06
CA SER A 60 -2.55 -21.17 24.01
C SER A 60 -3.62 -20.08 23.98
N ARG A 61 -3.48 -19.01 24.79
CA ARG A 61 -4.41 -17.88 24.79
C ARG A 61 -4.40 -17.15 23.45
N LEU A 62 -3.20 -16.89 22.94
CA LEU A 62 -2.98 -16.20 21.67
C LEU A 62 -3.60 -16.96 20.49
N PHE A 63 -3.54 -18.30 20.49
CA PHE A 63 -4.24 -19.11 19.47
C PHE A 63 -5.75 -18.84 19.45
N PHE A 64 -6.42 -18.84 20.61
CA PHE A 64 -7.85 -18.56 20.69
C PHE A 64 -8.19 -17.12 20.28
N LEU A 65 -7.33 -16.16 20.61
CA LEU A 65 -7.51 -14.77 20.17
C LEU A 65 -7.36 -14.66 18.65
N TYR A 66 -6.33 -15.30 18.06
CA TYR A 66 -6.18 -15.32 16.61
C TYR A 66 -7.34 -16.02 15.90
N GLU A 67 -7.90 -17.08 16.47
CA GLU A 67 -9.10 -17.72 15.94
C GLU A 67 -10.29 -16.77 15.96
N LYS A 68 -10.56 -16.14 17.12
CA LYS A 68 -11.66 -15.19 17.31
C LYS A 68 -11.57 -13.99 16.37
N TYR A 69 -10.37 -13.45 16.16
CA TYR A 69 -10.12 -12.26 15.33
C TYR A 69 -9.59 -12.60 13.93
N ARG A 70 -9.68 -13.86 13.50
CA ARG A 70 -9.32 -14.34 12.14
C ARG A 70 -7.89 -13.94 11.71
N LYS A 71 -6.93 -13.99 12.64
CA LYS A 71 -5.49 -13.76 12.36
C LYS A 71 -4.86 -15.04 11.82
N TYR A 72 -5.21 -15.38 10.58
CA TYR A 72 -4.92 -16.69 9.96
C TYR A 72 -3.44 -17.10 9.96
N VAL A 73 -2.54 -16.27 9.41
CA VAL A 73 -1.12 -16.63 9.24
C VAL A 73 -0.43 -16.84 10.60
N PRO A 74 -0.55 -15.91 11.59
CA PRO A 74 -0.02 -16.15 12.93
C PRO A 74 -0.61 -17.38 13.62
N ALA A 75 -1.91 -17.66 13.49
CA ALA A 75 -2.53 -18.87 14.04
C ALA A 75 -1.90 -20.15 13.46
N ILE A 76 -1.74 -20.20 12.14
CA ILE A 76 -1.12 -21.34 11.44
C ILE A 76 0.32 -21.54 11.92
N LEU A 77 1.11 -20.47 12.08
CA LEU A 77 2.47 -20.56 12.59
C LEU A 77 2.54 -21.09 14.03
N ILE A 78 1.62 -20.68 14.91
CA ILE A 78 1.53 -21.25 16.27
C ILE A 78 1.21 -22.74 16.21
N MET A 79 0.24 -23.14 15.39
CA MET A 79 -0.14 -24.55 15.23
C MET A 79 1.04 -25.40 14.74
N ILE A 80 1.78 -24.93 13.74
CA ILE A 80 2.96 -25.60 13.21
C ILE A 80 4.01 -25.78 14.32
N ARG A 81 4.32 -24.73 15.08
CA ARG A 81 5.31 -24.81 16.18
C ARG A 81 4.87 -25.77 17.29
N SER A 82 3.57 -25.88 17.54
CA SER A 82 3.01 -26.77 18.56
C SER A 82 2.97 -28.25 18.15
N GLY A 83 3.15 -28.55 16.86
CA GLY A 83 3.01 -29.90 16.30
C GLY A 83 1.57 -30.42 16.22
N LYS A 84 0.57 -29.62 16.58
CA LYS A 84 -0.86 -29.98 16.59
C LYS A 84 -1.63 -29.33 15.45
N ILE A 85 -1.22 -29.63 14.21
CA ILE A 85 -1.82 -29.04 13.00
C ILE A 85 -3.18 -29.67 12.67
N THR A 86 -3.37 -30.94 13.03
CA THR A 86 -4.62 -31.69 12.78
C THR A 86 -5.18 -32.28 14.07
N ASP A 87 -6.49 -32.52 14.10
CA ASP A 87 -7.11 -33.32 15.15
C ASP A 87 -6.66 -34.80 15.06
N LYS A 88 -7.06 -35.61 16.05
CA LYS A 88 -6.76 -37.06 16.07
C LYS A 88 -7.32 -37.82 14.86
N LYS A 89 -8.24 -37.23 14.09
CA LYS A 89 -8.85 -37.79 12.88
C LYS A 89 -8.21 -37.23 11.59
N GLY A 90 -7.12 -36.46 11.70
CA GLY A 90 -6.42 -35.87 10.57
C GLY A 90 -7.11 -34.64 9.96
N ARG A 91 -8.11 -34.06 10.63
CA ARG A 91 -8.84 -32.89 10.12
C ARG A 91 -8.16 -31.60 10.56
N TYR A 92 -8.10 -30.64 9.65
CA TYR A 92 -7.58 -29.30 9.93
C TYR A 92 -8.59 -28.47 10.74
N PRO A 93 -8.13 -27.59 11.64
CA PRO A 93 -8.99 -26.63 12.33
C PRO A 93 -9.76 -25.72 11.37
N SER A 94 -10.91 -25.22 11.83
CA SER A 94 -11.82 -24.33 11.09
C SER A 94 -11.09 -23.15 10.46
N ILE A 95 -10.21 -22.49 11.21
CA ILE A 95 -9.43 -21.34 10.72
C ILE A 95 -8.55 -21.66 9.51
N VAL A 96 -8.01 -22.88 9.41
CA VAL A 96 -7.20 -23.31 8.26
C VAL A 96 -8.11 -23.63 7.08
N SER A 97 -9.18 -24.40 7.32
CA SER A 97 -10.13 -24.79 6.29
C SER A 97 -10.85 -23.57 5.70
N GLU A 98 -11.31 -22.62 6.52
CA GLU A 98 -11.98 -21.38 6.08
C GLU A 98 -11.07 -20.55 5.17
N LEU A 99 -9.79 -20.37 5.53
CA LEU A 99 -8.85 -19.63 4.67
C LEU A 99 -8.52 -20.40 3.39
N ALA A 100 -8.31 -21.72 3.50
CA ALA A 100 -8.00 -22.56 2.34
C ALA A 100 -9.15 -22.58 1.34
N ASP A 101 -10.39 -22.71 1.82
CA ASP A 101 -11.61 -22.65 1.01
C ASP A 101 -11.78 -21.26 0.38
N GLY A 102 -11.56 -20.19 1.14
CA GLY A 102 -11.63 -18.81 0.64
C GLY A 102 -10.55 -18.49 -0.41
N LEU A 103 -9.39 -19.15 -0.36
CA LEU A 103 -8.33 -19.06 -1.36
C LEU A 103 -8.47 -20.09 -2.49
N ASN A 104 -9.45 -21.00 -2.40
CA ASN A 104 -9.65 -22.12 -3.31
C ASN A 104 -8.39 -23.01 -3.47
N VAL A 105 -7.76 -23.36 -2.35
CA VAL A 105 -6.55 -24.20 -2.28
C VAL A 105 -6.70 -25.29 -1.23
N SER A 106 -5.87 -26.33 -1.28
CA SER A 106 -5.94 -27.36 -0.24
C SER A 106 -5.39 -26.86 1.11
N PRO A 107 -6.01 -27.23 2.25
CA PRO A 107 -5.48 -26.90 3.59
C PRO A 107 -4.04 -27.36 3.79
N SER A 108 -3.68 -28.53 3.24
CA SER A 108 -2.32 -29.06 3.28
C SER A 108 -1.31 -28.19 2.53
N SER A 109 -1.70 -27.63 1.38
CA SER A 109 -0.85 -26.73 0.59
C SER A 109 -0.65 -25.41 1.32
N LEU A 110 -1.72 -24.84 1.87
CA LEU A 110 -1.66 -23.62 2.68
C LEU A 110 -0.70 -23.76 3.87
N VAL A 111 -0.87 -24.80 4.68
CA VAL A 111 0.00 -25.04 5.85
C VAL A 111 1.45 -25.28 5.43
N SER A 112 1.67 -26.04 4.36
CA SER A 112 3.01 -26.33 3.85
C SER A 112 3.72 -25.07 3.32
N VAL A 113 3.00 -24.19 2.62
CA VAL A 113 3.55 -22.92 2.14
C VAL A 113 3.86 -21.97 3.30
N VAL A 114 2.94 -21.81 4.26
CA VAL A 114 3.18 -20.95 5.44
C VAL A 114 4.39 -21.46 6.24
N SER A 115 4.50 -22.78 6.44
CA SER A 115 5.65 -23.42 7.09
C SER A 115 6.95 -23.23 6.31
N GLY A 116 6.92 -23.47 5.00
CA GLY A 116 8.09 -23.36 4.12
C GLY A 116 8.60 -21.93 4.00
N CYS A 117 7.70 -20.95 3.87
CA CYS A 117 8.05 -19.54 3.78
C CYS A 117 8.55 -18.95 5.11
N ASN A 118 8.27 -19.60 6.24
CA ASN A 118 8.86 -19.20 7.54
C ASN A 118 10.31 -19.68 7.71
N LYS A 119 10.85 -20.46 6.77
CA LYS A 119 12.25 -20.93 6.77
C LYS A 119 13.08 -20.19 5.73
N PRO A 120 14.42 -20.09 5.90
CA PRO A 120 15.31 -19.54 4.86
C PRO A 120 15.16 -20.28 3.53
N ILE A 121 15.23 -19.54 2.42
CA ILE A 121 15.00 -20.08 1.07
C ILE A 121 16.34 -20.41 0.39
N VAL A 122 16.47 -21.68 0.02
CA VAL A 122 17.58 -22.19 -0.80
C VAL A 122 17.49 -21.61 -2.22
N ASN A 123 18.63 -21.49 -2.90
CA ASN A 123 18.69 -20.98 -4.27
C ASN A 123 17.77 -21.80 -5.23
N PRO A 124 16.77 -21.17 -5.91
CA PRO A 124 15.88 -21.86 -6.83
C PRO A 124 16.38 -21.97 -8.29
N ASP A 125 17.59 -21.52 -8.62
CA ASP A 125 18.10 -21.42 -10.00
C ASP A 125 17.94 -22.73 -10.78
N MET A 126 18.22 -23.84 -10.11
CA MET A 126 18.13 -25.21 -10.65
C MET A 126 16.69 -25.60 -11.04
N TYR A 127 15.69 -24.91 -10.49
CA TYR A 127 14.26 -25.19 -10.69
C TYR A 127 13.60 -24.29 -11.74
N PHE A 128 14.29 -23.28 -12.26
CA PHE A 128 13.75 -22.46 -13.35
C PHE A 128 13.65 -23.23 -14.66
N GLN A 129 14.55 -24.20 -14.88
CA GLN A 129 14.56 -25.00 -16.10
C GLN A 129 13.25 -25.79 -16.22
N GLU A 130 12.62 -25.72 -17.39
CA GLU A 130 11.58 -26.66 -17.76
C GLU A 130 12.27 -28.01 -18.01
N THR A 131 11.87 -29.06 -17.29
CA THR A 131 12.14 -30.42 -17.74
C THR A 131 11.49 -30.57 -19.10
N LYS A 132 12.27 -30.40 -20.17
CA LYS A 132 11.89 -30.89 -21.49
C LYS A 132 11.56 -32.38 -21.33
N PRO A 133 10.46 -32.90 -21.91
CA PRO A 133 10.28 -34.34 -22.01
C PRO A 133 11.55 -34.89 -22.64
N SER A 134 12.18 -35.88 -22.00
CA SER A 134 13.35 -36.55 -22.57
C SER A 134 12.93 -37.11 -23.92
N GLU A 135 13.39 -36.49 -25.01
CA GLU A 135 13.46 -37.19 -26.28
C GLU A 135 14.33 -38.41 -26.04
N THR A 136 13.75 -39.58 -26.27
CA THR A 136 14.43 -40.86 -26.26
C THR A 136 15.57 -40.78 -27.28
N LYS A 137 16.79 -40.53 -26.81
CA LYS A 137 18.01 -40.84 -27.55
C LYS A 137 18.67 -41.98 -26.83
N GLU A 138 18.47 -43.17 -27.39
CA GLU A 138 19.43 -44.24 -27.30
C GLU A 138 20.79 -43.67 -27.71
N GLU A 139 21.72 -43.58 -26.77
CA GLU A 139 23.10 -44.00 -27.00
C GLU A 139 23.87 -43.96 -25.67
N THR A 140 24.62 -45.02 -25.47
CA THR A 140 25.28 -45.42 -24.24
C THR A 140 26.53 -44.59 -24.00
N GLN A 141 26.52 -43.69 -23.01
CA GLN A 141 27.74 -43.20 -22.38
C GLN A 141 27.56 -43.14 -20.86
N ILE A 142 28.45 -43.87 -20.19
CA ILE A 142 28.58 -43.93 -18.73
C ILE A 142 28.96 -42.53 -18.25
N SER A 143 27.97 -41.81 -17.73
CA SER A 143 28.16 -40.55 -17.00
C SER A 143 27.86 -40.79 -15.53
N GLU A 144 28.68 -40.20 -14.67
CA GLU A 144 28.56 -40.21 -13.20
C GLU A 144 27.12 -39.91 -12.76
N PRO A 145 26.66 -40.44 -11.61
CA PRO A 145 25.26 -40.28 -11.20
C PRO A 145 24.95 -38.80 -11.02
N VAL A 146 24.17 -38.24 -11.96
CA VAL A 146 23.53 -36.95 -11.81
C VAL A 146 22.66 -37.06 -10.56
N VAL A 147 23.10 -36.46 -9.46
CA VAL A 147 22.29 -36.33 -8.26
C VAL A 147 21.09 -35.46 -8.64
N VAL A 148 19.96 -36.10 -8.96
CA VAL A 148 18.69 -35.41 -9.17
C VAL A 148 18.25 -34.89 -7.81
N GLN A 149 18.67 -33.68 -7.48
CA GLN A 149 18.27 -33.04 -6.24
C GLN A 149 16.77 -32.73 -6.33
N GLU A 150 15.96 -33.48 -5.56
CA GLU A 150 14.51 -33.36 -5.59
C GLU A 150 14.08 -31.93 -5.25
N MET A 151 13.15 -31.37 -6.03
CA MET A 151 12.61 -30.03 -5.80
C MET A 151 11.99 -29.93 -4.40
N PRO A 152 12.37 -28.92 -3.59
CA PRO A 152 11.81 -28.74 -2.26
C PRO A 152 10.29 -28.66 -2.30
N LEU A 153 9.64 -29.25 -1.29
CA LEU A 153 8.17 -29.34 -1.21
C LEU A 153 7.48 -27.98 -1.43
N LEU A 154 8.06 -26.90 -0.92
CA LEU A 154 7.56 -25.53 -1.12
C LEU A 154 7.41 -25.19 -2.62
N PHE A 155 8.49 -25.35 -3.39
CA PHE A 155 8.50 -25.03 -4.83
C PHE A 155 7.62 -25.99 -5.64
N LYS A 156 7.56 -27.27 -5.24
CA LYS A 156 6.66 -28.26 -5.86
C LYS A 156 5.17 -27.92 -5.67
N ILE A 157 4.80 -27.32 -4.54
CA ILE A 157 3.43 -26.85 -4.30
C ILE A 157 3.18 -25.55 -5.07
N LEU A 158 4.12 -24.60 -5.01
CA LEU A 158 4.01 -23.28 -5.66
C LEU A 158 4.13 -23.32 -7.20
N SER A 159 4.60 -24.42 -7.78
CA SER A 159 4.63 -24.62 -9.24
C SER A 159 3.25 -24.93 -9.84
N LYS A 160 2.23 -25.19 -9.02
CA LYS A 160 0.87 -25.47 -9.50
C LYS A 160 0.08 -24.17 -9.64
N LYS A 161 -0.60 -23.98 -10.78
CA LYS A 161 -1.40 -22.78 -11.06
C LYS A 161 -2.53 -22.56 -10.05
N GLU A 162 -3.18 -23.62 -9.59
CA GLU A 162 -4.21 -23.56 -8.54
C GLU A 162 -3.72 -22.91 -7.24
N ASN A 163 -2.41 -22.99 -6.97
CA ASN A 163 -1.79 -22.45 -5.76
C ASN A 163 -1.26 -21.02 -5.93
N ALA A 164 -1.55 -20.33 -7.05
CA ALA A 164 -1.14 -18.94 -7.25
C ALA A 164 -1.53 -17.99 -6.09
N PRO A 165 -2.71 -18.11 -5.44
CA PRO A 165 -3.05 -17.28 -4.27
C PRO A 165 -2.09 -17.44 -3.09
N LEU A 166 -1.42 -18.59 -2.94
CA LEU A 166 -0.50 -18.86 -1.84
C LEU A 166 0.78 -18.01 -1.89
N TYR A 167 1.09 -17.39 -3.03
CA TYR A 167 2.20 -16.43 -3.12
C TYR A 167 1.95 -15.20 -2.23
N LYS A 168 0.70 -14.73 -2.11
CA LYS A 168 0.35 -13.62 -1.20
C LYS A 168 0.54 -14.01 0.27
N ALA A 169 0.20 -15.25 0.63
CA ALA A 169 0.44 -15.77 1.97
C ALA A 169 1.94 -15.88 2.26
N CYS A 170 2.71 -16.39 1.30
CA CYS A 170 4.16 -16.46 1.41
C CYS A 170 4.82 -15.08 1.53
N TYR A 171 4.37 -14.12 0.72
CA TYR A 171 4.78 -12.71 0.80
C TYR A 171 4.59 -12.17 2.21
N ALA A 172 3.39 -12.31 2.78
CA ALA A 172 3.10 -11.82 4.13
C ALA A 172 4.03 -12.44 5.20
N VAL A 173 4.34 -13.74 5.11
CA VAL A 173 5.29 -14.40 6.02
C VAL A 173 6.70 -13.85 5.83
N LYS A 174 7.17 -13.68 4.60
CA LYS A 174 8.53 -13.22 4.30
C LYS A 174 8.77 -11.78 4.72
N ILE A 175 7.81 -10.89 4.45
CA ILE A 175 7.90 -9.50 4.90
C ILE A 175 7.90 -9.41 6.42
N LYS A 176 7.03 -10.17 7.12
CA LYS A 176 6.99 -10.19 8.59
C LYS A 176 8.27 -10.74 9.22
N THR A 177 8.97 -11.65 8.54
CA THR A 177 10.24 -12.23 9.04
C THR A 177 11.47 -11.44 8.60
N GLY A 178 11.33 -10.43 7.76
CA GLY A 178 12.45 -9.66 7.19
C GLY A 178 13.30 -10.43 6.18
N ASP A 179 12.86 -11.60 5.71
CA ASP A 179 13.58 -12.42 4.72
C ASP A 179 13.25 -11.95 3.30
N TYR A 180 13.77 -10.77 2.96
CA TYR A 180 13.59 -10.11 1.66
C TYR A 180 14.25 -10.88 0.51
N ASP A 181 15.43 -11.46 0.74
CA ASP A 181 16.15 -12.27 -0.24
C ASP A 181 15.39 -13.57 -0.57
N GLY A 182 14.81 -14.21 0.45
CA GLY A 182 13.98 -15.39 0.26
C GLY A 182 12.68 -15.08 -0.48
N TRP A 183 12.07 -13.92 -0.26
CA TRP A 183 10.91 -13.49 -1.04
C TRP A 183 11.26 -13.30 -2.51
N GLU A 184 12.34 -12.58 -2.83
CA GLU A 184 12.69 -12.24 -4.21
C GLU A 184 12.92 -13.51 -5.06
N LYS A 185 13.57 -14.53 -4.48
CA LYS A 185 13.72 -15.87 -5.06
C LYS A 185 12.38 -16.55 -5.37
N ILE A 186 11.45 -16.53 -4.42
CA ILE A 186 10.12 -17.14 -4.57
C ILE A 186 9.32 -16.39 -5.64
N HIS A 187 9.39 -15.06 -5.64
CA HIS A 187 8.72 -14.22 -6.62
C HIS A 187 9.24 -14.50 -8.03
N ALA A 188 10.55 -14.47 -8.23
CA ALA A 188 11.16 -14.81 -9.51
C ALA A 188 10.76 -16.21 -10.00
N PHE A 189 10.66 -17.19 -9.10
CA PHE A 189 10.16 -18.53 -9.44
C PHE A 189 8.71 -18.52 -9.96
N GLY A 190 7.80 -17.83 -9.27
CA GLY A 190 6.41 -17.75 -9.70
C GLY A 190 6.23 -17.01 -11.03
N GLU A 191 7.02 -15.97 -11.25
CA GLU A 191 7.01 -15.19 -12.48
C GLU A 191 7.57 -15.99 -13.67
N MET A 192 8.74 -16.63 -13.50
CA MET A 192 9.39 -17.40 -14.56
C MET A 192 8.61 -18.64 -14.98
N LYS A 193 7.89 -19.27 -14.05
CA LYS A 193 6.99 -20.39 -14.35
C LYS A 193 5.62 -19.96 -14.87
N GLY A 194 5.35 -18.65 -15.01
CA GLY A 194 4.07 -18.13 -15.49
C GLY A 194 2.90 -18.53 -14.59
N ILE A 195 3.15 -18.67 -13.28
CA ILE A 195 2.12 -19.00 -12.28
C ILE A 195 1.41 -17.74 -11.79
N LEU A 196 2.18 -16.66 -11.62
CA LEU A 196 1.64 -15.36 -11.22
C LEU A 196 1.03 -14.65 -12.42
N ASN A 197 -0.14 -14.05 -12.21
CA ASN A 197 -0.65 -13.04 -13.14
C ASN A 197 0.32 -11.83 -13.14
N PRO A 198 0.71 -11.28 -14.29
CA PRO A 198 1.61 -10.13 -14.38
C PRO A 198 1.21 -8.94 -13.50
N GLN A 199 -0.08 -8.64 -13.35
CA GLN A 199 -0.56 -7.53 -12.52
C GLN A 199 -0.38 -7.81 -11.03
N THR A 200 -0.71 -9.02 -10.59
CA THR A 200 -0.47 -9.47 -9.21
C THR A 200 1.03 -9.48 -8.91
N SER A 201 1.83 -9.95 -9.86
CA SER A 201 3.28 -10.01 -9.76
C SER A 201 3.89 -8.60 -9.64
N LEU A 202 3.44 -7.66 -10.49
CA LEU A 202 3.82 -6.25 -10.41
C LEU A 202 3.45 -5.62 -9.06
N ALA A 203 2.22 -5.85 -8.58
CA ALA A 203 1.77 -5.31 -7.30
C ALA A 203 2.60 -5.85 -6.13
N LEU A 204 2.93 -7.14 -6.14
CA LEU A 204 3.81 -7.76 -5.15
C LEU A 204 5.23 -7.20 -5.21
N TYR A 205 5.75 -6.92 -6.40
CA TYR A 205 7.10 -6.38 -6.58
C TYR A 205 7.24 -4.95 -6.06
N ILE A 206 6.26 -4.11 -6.39
CA ILE A 206 6.21 -2.73 -5.89
C ILE A 206 6.01 -2.75 -4.37
N SER A 207 5.11 -3.60 -3.86
CA SER A 207 4.91 -3.77 -2.42
C SER A 207 6.20 -4.19 -1.72
N PHE A 208 6.93 -5.15 -2.26
CA PHE A 208 8.23 -5.57 -1.76
C PHE A 208 9.21 -4.39 -1.65
N THR A 209 9.25 -3.55 -2.68
CA THR A 209 10.09 -2.33 -2.71
C THR A 209 9.75 -1.41 -1.55
N LEU A 210 8.46 -1.18 -1.32
CA LEU A 210 7.97 -0.29 -0.25
C LEU A 210 8.30 -0.80 1.16
N HIS A 211 8.36 -2.12 1.35
CA HIS A 211 8.68 -2.71 2.67
C HIS A 211 10.17 -2.92 2.89
N SER A 212 10.93 -3.23 1.84
CA SER A 212 12.36 -3.58 1.96
C SER A 212 13.29 -2.39 1.74
N GLY A 213 12.81 -1.31 1.10
CA GLY A 213 13.66 -0.20 0.62
C GLY A 213 14.59 -0.59 -0.54
N ARG A 214 14.47 -1.79 -1.12
CA ARG A 214 15.36 -2.27 -2.19
C ARG A 214 14.87 -1.87 -3.58
N GLY A 215 15.55 -0.89 -4.16
CA GLY A 215 15.23 -0.31 -5.47
C GLY A 215 14.24 0.86 -5.37
N SER A 216 13.96 1.51 -6.50
CA SER A 216 13.04 2.67 -6.51
C SER A 216 11.58 2.26 -6.73
N ALA A 217 10.74 2.46 -5.70
CA ALA A 217 9.30 2.23 -5.80
C ALA A 217 8.68 3.14 -6.86
N TYR A 218 9.11 4.40 -6.93
CA TYR A 218 8.65 5.36 -7.93
C TYR A 218 8.95 4.89 -9.36
N LYS A 219 10.18 4.45 -9.67
CA LYS A 219 10.55 3.95 -11.00
C LYS A 219 9.71 2.74 -11.42
N ARG A 220 9.47 1.79 -10.50
CA ARG A 220 8.64 0.61 -10.74
C ARG A 220 7.17 0.98 -10.94
N ILE A 221 6.63 1.90 -10.14
CA ILE A 221 5.25 2.42 -10.28
C ILE A 221 5.08 3.13 -11.63
N TYR A 222 6.01 4.02 -11.97
CA TYR A 222 5.96 4.78 -13.22
C TYR A 222 6.07 3.85 -14.44
N SER A 223 6.99 2.88 -14.41
CA SER A 223 7.15 1.89 -15.47
C SER A 223 5.92 0.97 -15.59
N GLY A 224 5.36 0.54 -14.46
CA GLY A 224 4.11 -0.22 -14.42
C GLY A 224 2.95 0.55 -15.01
N GLY A 225 2.83 1.86 -14.73
CA GLY A 225 1.75 2.71 -15.23
C GLY A 225 1.77 2.89 -16.75
N ARG A 226 2.92 2.62 -17.40
CA ARG A 226 3.06 2.64 -18.86
C ARG A 226 2.58 1.35 -19.52
N LEU A 227 2.32 0.27 -18.79
CA LEU A 227 1.91 -1.00 -19.39
C LEU A 227 0.49 -0.87 -19.95
N LYS A 228 0.33 -1.17 -21.25
CA LYS A 228 -0.99 -1.18 -21.90
C LYS A 228 -1.93 -2.29 -21.39
N SER A 229 -1.36 -3.35 -20.82
CA SER A 229 -2.08 -4.55 -20.37
C SER A 229 -2.77 -4.40 -19.00
N LEU A 230 -2.70 -3.23 -18.35
CA LEU A 230 -3.35 -3.01 -17.05
C LEU A 230 -4.88 -2.92 -17.20
N ASN A 231 -5.58 -3.86 -16.57
CA ASN A 231 -7.03 -3.78 -16.37
C ASN A 231 -7.37 -2.83 -15.20
N GLU A 232 -8.66 -2.63 -14.93
CA GLU A 232 -9.11 -1.73 -13.87
C GLU A 232 -8.60 -2.13 -12.46
N GLU A 233 -8.53 -3.43 -12.15
CA GLU A 233 -7.96 -3.90 -10.88
C GLU A 233 -6.46 -3.58 -10.76
N GLY A 234 -5.69 -3.84 -11.81
CA GLY A 234 -4.27 -3.52 -11.89
C GLY A 234 -4.00 -2.01 -11.82
N LYS A 235 -4.83 -1.19 -12.47
CA LYS A 235 -4.79 0.28 -12.35
C LYS A 235 -5.09 0.71 -10.91
N SER A 236 -6.11 0.14 -10.27
CA SER A 236 -6.46 0.40 -8.87
C SER A 236 -5.30 0.05 -7.92
N ASP A 237 -4.73 -1.15 -8.05
CA ASP A 237 -3.62 -1.59 -7.21
C ASP A 237 -2.37 -0.73 -7.39
N LEU A 238 -2.06 -0.33 -8.63
CA LEU A 238 -0.93 0.54 -8.91
C LEU A 238 -1.10 1.94 -8.28
N LEU A 239 -2.28 2.54 -8.42
CA LEU A 239 -2.60 3.84 -7.83
C LEU A 239 -2.64 3.76 -6.29
N TYR A 240 -3.13 2.67 -5.74
CA TYR A 240 -3.08 2.39 -4.29
C TYR A 240 -1.64 2.34 -3.78
N LEU A 241 -0.75 1.63 -4.48
CA LEU A 241 0.66 1.54 -4.12
C LEU A 241 1.38 2.89 -4.28
N TYR A 242 0.99 3.69 -5.27
CA TYR A 242 1.48 5.06 -5.40
C TYR A 242 0.99 5.97 -4.25
N GLY A 243 -0.26 5.83 -3.84
CA GLY A 243 -0.80 6.47 -2.64
C GLY A 243 -0.01 6.10 -1.38
N LYS A 244 0.38 4.83 -1.22
CA LYS A 244 1.25 4.38 -0.12
C LYS A 244 2.65 4.98 -0.18
N PHE A 245 3.29 4.99 -1.36
CA PHE A 245 4.60 5.62 -1.57
C PHE A 245 4.59 7.10 -1.14
N LEU A 246 3.59 7.86 -1.60
CA LEU A 246 3.45 9.28 -1.27
C LEU A 246 3.20 9.50 0.22
N ARG A 247 2.38 8.64 0.86
CA ARG A 247 2.15 8.71 2.32
C ARG A 247 3.42 8.47 3.11
N ASN A 248 4.21 7.47 2.72
CA ASN A 248 5.48 7.17 3.37
C ASN A 248 6.47 8.33 3.25
N SER A 249 6.36 9.12 2.18
CA SER A 249 7.12 10.34 1.91
C SER A 249 6.52 11.61 2.54
N GLY A 250 5.47 11.50 3.37
CA GLY A 250 4.82 12.64 4.02
C GLY A 250 3.88 13.47 3.12
N LYS A 251 3.69 13.09 1.85
CA LYS A 251 2.84 13.81 0.87
C LYS A 251 1.37 13.40 1.03
N TYR A 252 0.76 13.75 2.17
CA TYR A 252 -0.55 13.26 2.59
C TYR A 252 -1.71 13.63 1.65
N ASP A 253 -1.79 14.88 1.18
CA ASP A 253 -2.87 15.30 0.28
C ASP A 253 -2.81 14.58 -1.07
N SER A 254 -1.62 14.52 -1.67
CA SER A 254 -1.40 13.75 -2.90
C SER A 254 -1.71 12.28 -2.69
N SER A 255 -1.29 11.69 -1.56
CA SER A 255 -1.59 10.31 -1.20
C SER A 255 -3.09 10.04 -1.09
N ALA A 256 -3.83 10.86 -0.34
CA ALA A 256 -5.28 10.75 -0.20
C ALA A 256 -5.99 10.81 -1.56
N ARG A 257 -5.54 11.69 -2.46
CA ARG A 257 -6.04 11.78 -3.84
C ARG A 257 -5.84 10.49 -4.62
N TYR A 258 -4.65 9.89 -4.57
CA TYR A 258 -4.38 8.62 -5.27
C TYR A 258 -5.10 7.43 -4.64
N PHE A 259 -5.29 7.41 -3.32
CA PHE A 259 -6.16 6.42 -2.69
C PHE A 259 -7.59 6.57 -3.19
N TRP A 260 -8.14 7.77 -3.24
CA TRP A 260 -9.47 8.02 -3.78
C TRP A 260 -9.60 7.61 -5.26
N MET A 261 -8.63 8.01 -6.08
CA MET A 261 -8.55 7.64 -7.50
C MET A 261 -8.52 6.11 -7.67
N SER A 262 -7.76 5.39 -6.85
CA SER A 262 -7.70 3.92 -6.92
C SER A 262 -9.09 3.26 -6.76
N GLY A 263 -9.94 3.84 -5.90
CA GLY A 263 -11.31 3.38 -5.64
C GLY A 263 -12.26 3.53 -6.82
N SER A 264 -11.96 4.49 -7.70
CA SER A 264 -12.76 4.73 -8.91
C SER A 264 -12.55 3.66 -9.98
N TYR A 265 -11.42 2.95 -9.94
CA TYR A 265 -11.14 1.80 -10.79
C TYR A 265 -11.63 0.49 -10.15
N ALA A 266 -11.25 0.21 -8.90
CA ALA A 266 -11.67 -0.98 -8.15
C ALA A 266 -11.52 -0.78 -6.63
N ASN A 267 -12.03 -1.72 -5.82
CA ASN A 267 -11.81 -1.76 -4.36
C ASN A 267 -12.18 -0.46 -3.61
N LYS A 268 -13.40 0.05 -3.83
CA LYS A 268 -13.94 1.27 -3.19
C LYS A 268 -13.77 1.30 -1.68
N ASN A 269 -13.99 0.17 -1.00
CA ASN A 269 -13.84 0.10 0.46
C ASN A 269 -12.40 0.34 0.93
N ARG A 270 -11.42 -0.31 0.29
CA ARG A 270 -9.98 -0.10 0.59
C ARG A 270 -9.59 1.36 0.37
N SER A 271 -10.05 1.93 -0.75
CA SER A 271 -9.81 3.33 -1.10
C SER A 271 -10.35 4.29 -0.02
N ALA A 272 -11.60 4.11 0.41
CA ALA A 272 -12.22 4.96 1.43
C ALA A 272 -11.48 4.87 2.78
N ILE A 273 -11.13 3.66 3.23
CA ILE A 273 -10.40 3.44 4.48
C ILE A 273 -9.03 4.11 4.44
N GLU A 274 -8.25 3.87 3.38
CA GLU A 274 -6.88 4.38 3.29
C GLU A 274 -6.84 5.90 3.06
N THR A 275 -7.86 6.45 2.40
CA THR A 275 -8.11 7.90 2.35
C THR A 275 -8.37 8.44 3.76
N ALA A 276 -9.28 7.81 4.53
CA ALA A 276 -9.60 8.22 5.89
C ALA A 276 -8.38 8.16 6.83
N LYS A 277 -7.60 7.07 6.80
CA LYS A 277 -6.36 6.93 7.57
C LYS A 277 -5.36 8.06 7.27
N THR A 278 -5.23 8.41 5.99
CA THR A 278 -4.29 9.46 5.53
C THR A 278 -4.75 10.85 5.94
N LEU A 279 -6.06 11.13 5.85
CA LEU A 279 -6.63 12.39 6.31
C LEU A 279 -6.52 12.51 7.84
N LEU A 280 -6.68 11.42 8.58
CA LEU A 280 -6.58 11.43 10.04
C LEU A 280 -5.18 11.88 10.50
N ILE A 281 -4.11 11.26 10.00
CA ILE A 281 -2.74 11.64 10.39
C ILE A 281 -2.39 13.07 9.99
N SER A 282 -2.97 13.60 8.90
CA SER A 282 -2.83 15.00 8.51
C SER A 282 -3.60 16.01 9.40
N GLY A 283 -4.25 15.54 10.47
CA GLY A 283 -5.02 16.37 11.41
C GLY A 283 -6.46 16.67 10.97
N ARG A 284 -6.94 16.04 9.90
CA ARG A 284 -8.27 16.29 9.28
C ARG A 284 -9.32 15.29 9.74
N LYS A 285 -9.45 15.10 11.06
CA LYS A 285 -10.34 14.08 11.67
C LYS A 285 -11.78 14.13 11.15
N GLN A 286 -12.39 15.32 11.11
CA GLN A 286 -13.79 15.45 10.67
C GLN A 286 -14.01 14.94 9.24
N GLU A 287 -13.06 15.22 8.36
CA GLU A 287 -13.10 14.78 6.97
C GLU A 287 -12.81 13.28 6.87
N ALA A 288 -11.78 12.79 7.57
CA ALA A 288 -11.47 11.37 7.66
C ALA A 288 -12.71 10.54 8.04
N CYS A 289 -13.44 10.96 9.07
CA CYS A 289 -14.62 10.26 9.54
C CYS A 289 -15.83 10.37 8.59
N SER A 290 -15.88 11.40 7.74
CA SER A 290 -16.95 11.54 6.74
C SER A 290 -16.86 10.51 5.59
N TYR A 291 -15.67 9.95 5.37
CA TYR A 291 -15.45 8.90 4.37
C TYR A 291 -15.81 7.49 4.87
N LEU A 292 -16.02 7.33 6.17
CA LEU A 292 -16.42 6.05 6.75
C LEU A 292 -17.93 5.99 6.87
N THR A 293 -18.52 4.91 6.37
CA THR A 293 -19.95 4.66 6.56
C THR A 293 -20.20 4.09 7.96
N LYS A 294 -21.45 4.21 8.45
CA LYS A 294 -21.85 3.54 9.71
C LYS A 294 -21.76 2.00 9.63
N SER A 295 -21.74 1.45 8.42
CA SER A 295 -21.56 0.02 8.15
C SER A 295 -20.08 -0.40 8.03
N PHE A 296 -19.14 0.51 8.28
CA PHE A 296 -17.71 0.20 8.31
C PHE A 296 -17.45 -0.89 9.36
N PHE A 297 -16.92 -2.02 8.89
CA PHE A 297 -16.53 -3.14 9.73
C PHE A 297 -15.00 -3.23 9.74
N PRO A 298 -14.36 -3.00 10.90
CA PRO A 298 -12.91 -3.08 11.01
C PRO A 298 -12.35 -4.46 10.67
N GLY A 299 -11.35 -4.49 9.79
CA GLY A 299 -10.62 -5.71 9.43
C GLY A 299 -9.39 -5.99 10.29
N ASP A 300 -8.80 -4.96 10.91
CA ASP A 300 -7.60 -5.06 11.73
C ASP A 300 -7.58 -4.07 12.92
N GLU A 301 -6.51 -4.09 13.71
CA GLU A 301 -6.34 -3.26 14.91
C GLU A 301 -6.33 -1.76 14.58
N SER A 302 -5.76 -1.38 13.43
CA SER A 302 -5.69 0.02 12.99
C SER A 302 -7.07 0.53 12.56
N GLU A 303 -7.83 -0.32 11.88
CA GLU A 303 -9.20 -0.03 11.46
C GLU A 303 -10.15 -0.01 12.65
N GLU A 304 -9.95 -0.85 13.67
CA GLU A 304 -10.75 -0.84 14.89
C GLU A 304 -10.48 0.44 15.69
N LEU A 305 -9.22 0.88 15.76
CA LEU A 305 -8.87 2.16 16.37
C LEU A 305 -9.48 3.33 15.61
N LEU A 306 -9.43 3.31 14.28
CA LEU A 306 -10.07 4.31 13.42
C LEU A 306 -11.58 4.38 13.66
N PHE A 307 -12.25 3.22 13.74
CA PHE A 307 -13.68 3.13 14.05
C PHE A 307 -14.00 3.76 15.41
N ARG A 308 -13.19 3.49 16.44
CA ARG A 308 -13.35 4.08 17.77
C ARG A 308 -13.17 5.59 17.78
N ILE A 309 -12.18 6.10 17.06
CA ILE A 309 -11.91 7.53 16.91
C ILE A 309 -13.09 8.24 16.25
N CYS A 310 -13.66 7.65 15.20
CA CYS A 310 -14.71 8.29 14.41
C CYS A 310 -16.12 8.14 14.98
N PHE A 311 -16.45 6.99 15.60
CA PHE A 311 -17.82 6.68 16.00
C PHE A 311 -18.05 6.54 17.50
N LYS A 312 -16.99 6.34 18.29
CA LYS A 312 -17.09 6.14 19.76
C LYS A 312 -16.49 7.28 20.58
N ASN A 313 -16.02 8.35 19.95
CA ASN A 313 -15.35 9.48 20.62
C ASN A 313 -14.24 9.05 21.58
N PHE A 314 -13.50 8.00 21.21
CA PHE A 314 -12.56 7.30 22.09
C PHE A 314 -11.41 8.17 22.60
N GLU A 315 -11.07 9.26 21.90
CA GLU A 315 -10.04 10.22 22.34
C GLU A 315 -10.39 10.93 23.64
N ASN A 316 -11.67 11.06 23.99
CA ASN A 316 -12.10 11.67 25.24
C ASN A 316 -12.02 10.69 26.43
N THR A 317 -11.77 9.41 26.15
CA THR A 317 -11.57 8.37 27.15
C THR A 317 -10.07 8.26 27.38
N TYR A 318 -9.58 8.56 28.59
CA TYR A 318 -8.17 8.36 28.92
C TYR A 318 -7.82 6.86 28.75
N PRO A 319 -7.05 6.46 27.72
CA PRO A 319 -6.76 5.05 27.49
C PRO A 319 -5.85 4.51 28.59
N SER A 320 -6.01 3.24 28.95
CA SER A 320 -5.14 2.58 29.92
C SER A 320 -3.68 2.53 29.44
N GLN A 321 -2.73 2.39 30.38
CA GLN A 321 -1.31 2.30 30.03
C GLN A 321 -1.02 1.06 29.19
N GLU A 322 -1.71 -0.04 29.45
CA GLU A 322 -1.67 -1.31 28.74
C GLU A 322 -2.13 -1.12 27.28
N PHE A 323 -3.21 -0.36 27.06
CA PHE A 323 -3.69 -0.05 25.72
C PHE A 323 -2.67 0.78 24.93
N LEU A 324 -2.09 1.82 25.56
CA LEU A 324 -1.03 2.61 24.93
C LEU A 324 0.21 1.78 24.60
N LYS A 325 0.57 0.83 25.46
CA LYS A 325 1.67 -0.11 25.23
C LYS A 325 1.38 -1.04 24.05
N ALA A 326 0.17 -1.56 23.95
CA ALA A 326 -0.29 -2.38 22.83
C ALA A 326 -0.19 -1.61 21.49
N VAL A 327 -0.69 -0.37 21.44
CA VAL A 327 -0.60 0.48 20.24
C VAL A 327 0.85 0.80 19.86
N LYS A 328 1.75 1.00 20.84
CA LYS A 328 3.18 1.20 20.57
C LYS A 328 3.84 -0.04 19.96
N ILE A 329 3.53 -1.23 20.47
CA ILE A 329 4.03 -2.50 19.91
C ILE A 329 3.54 -2.64 18.47
N LEU A 330 2.24 -2.48 18.23
CA LEU A 330 1.65 -2.54 16.89
C LEU A 330 2.32 -1.56 15.91
N ASN A 331 2.51 -0.31 16.32
CA ASN A 331 3.13 0.70 15.47
C ASN A 331 4.61 0.44 15.16
N ASN A 332 5.32 -0.26 16.05
CA ASN A 332 6.70 -0.65 15.80
C ASN A 332 6.78 -1.85 14.85
N ASP A 333 5.87 -2.81 15.00
CA ASP A 333 5.83 -4.01 14.16
C ASP A 333 5.31 -3.71 12.75
N THR A 334 4.29 -2.87 12.63
CA THR A 334 3.69 -2.45 11.36
C THR A 334 3.17 -1.02 11.50
N PRO A 335 3.98 0.00 11.13
CA PRO A 335 3.57 1.39 11.20
C PRO A 335 2.28 1.64 10.42
N ASP A 336 1.31 2.31 11.05
CA ASP A 336 0.05 2.70 10.43
C ASP A 336 -0.31 4.14 10.86
N PRO A 337 -0.83 4.98 9.93
CA PRO A 337 -1.20 6.36 10.22
C PRO A 337 -2.13 6.53 11.43
N VAL A 338 -3.02 5.57 11.68
CA VAL A 338 -3.98 5.66 12.79
C VAL A 338 -3.25 5.51 14.12
N PHE A 339 -2.28 4.61 14.22
CA PHE A 339 -1.48 4.44 15.43
C PHE A 339 -0.59 5.67 15.66
N GLU A 340 0.05 6.19 14.63
CA GLU A 340 0.89 7.40 14.72
C GLU A 340 0.10 8.60 15.23
N TYR A 341 -1.10 8.81 14.67
CA TYR A 341 -2.02 9.86 15.09
C TYR A 341 -2.40 9.69 16.57
N PHE A 342 -2.81 8.47 16.96
CA PHE A 342 -3.25 8.19 18.32
C PHE A 342 -2.13 8.36 19.36
N LEU A 343 -0.89 8.02 18.99
CA LEU A 343 0.29 8.19 19.85
C LEU A 343 0.77 9.65 19.91
N GLY A 344 0.11 10.58 19.21
CA GLY A 344 0.46 12.00 19.21
C GLY A 344 1.78 12.30 18.50
N LYS A 345 2.25 11.42 17.60
CA LYS A 345 3.36 11.75 16.70
C LYS A 345 2.86 12.82 15.74
N LYS A 346 3.13 14.08 16.06
CA LYS A 346 2.98 15.19 15.11
C LYS A 346 3.82 14.89 13.88
N ASN A 347 3.35 15.34 12.71
CA ASN A 347 4.08 15.38 11.45
C ASN A 347 5.57 15.62 11.72
N SER A 348 6.34 14.54 11.84
CA SER A 348 7.77 14.67 11.62
C SER A 348 7.81 14.98 10.15
N ASP A 349 8.30 16.16 9.79
CA ASP A 349 8.83 16.38 8.46
C ASP A 349 9.80 15.22 8.25
N LYS A 350 9.32 14.16 7.61
CA LYS A 350 10.19 13.15 7.03
C LYS A 350 10.85 13.95 5.94
N THR A 351 12.00 14.52 6.28
CA THR A 351 12.90 15.21 5.36
C THR A 351 12.88 14.40 4.08
N GLU A 352 12.56 15.03 2.96
CA GLU A 352 12.57 14.37 1.65
C GLU A 352 13.86 13.54 1.59
N GLU A 353 13.74 12.21 1.67
CA GLU A 353 14.88 11.39 1.35
C GLU A 353 15.18 11.75 -0.11
N PRO A 354 16.40 12.26 -0.39
CA PRO A 354 16.75 12.64 -1.75
C PRO A 354 16.44 11.45 -2.65
N ASP A 355 15.77 11.73 -3.76
CA ASP A 355 15.46 10.74 -4.78
C ASP A 355 16.74 9.90 -4.99
N PRO A 356 16.74 8.60 -4.68
CA PRO A 356 17.93 7.79 -4.81
C PRO A 356 18.10 7.45 -6.29
N ASP A 357 18.19 8.47 -7.14
CA ASP A 357 18.61 8.33 -8.52
C ASP A 357 20.08 7.88 -8.61
N ASN A 358 20.81 7.91 -7.49
CA ASN A 358 22.20 7.48 -7.37
C ASN A 358 22.46 6.40 -6.30
N SER A 359 21.44 5.72 -5.75
CA SER A 359 21.75 4.48 -5.03
C SER A 359 22.15 3.46 -6.08
N ASN A 360 23.39 2.97 -6.02
CA ASN A 360 23.79 1.76 -6.73
C ASN A 360 22.74 0.69 -6.43
N GLU A 361 21.81 0.47 -7.37
CA GLU A 361 20.80 -0.55 -7.22
C GLU A 361 21.58 -1.87 -7.12
N PHE A 362 21.66 -2.42 -5.90
CA PHE A 362 22.13 -3.77 -5.68
C PHE A 362 21.08 -4.70 -6.27
N HIS A 363 21.09 -4.78 -7.59
CA HIS A 363 20.24 -5.65 -8.36
C HIS A 363 20.75 -7.06 -8.15
N SER A 364 20.05 -7.80 -7.29
CA SER A 364 20.17 -9.25 -7.28
C SER A 364 19.86 -9.76 -8.69
N ASN A 365 20.40 -10.93 -9.05
CA ASN A 365 20.11 -11.53 -10.35
C ASN A 365 18.60 -11.75 -10.55
N TYR A 366 17.86 -12.04 -9.48
CA TYR A 366 16.41 -12.19 -9.49
C TYR A 366 15.68 -10.88 -9.74
N GLY A 367 16.15 -9.77 -9.15
CA GLY A 367 15.60 -8.44 -9.38
C GLY A 367 15.69 -8.01 -10.85
N LYS A 368 16.84 -8.24 -11.50
CA LYS A 368 17.01 -7.97 -12.94
C LYS A 368 16.04 -8.79 -13.78
N LEU A 369 15.91 -10.08 -13.46
CA LEU A 369 15.01 -10.99 -14.16
C LEU A 369 13.54 -10.58 -13.99
N LEU A 370 13.15 -10.11 -12.80
CA LEU A 370 11.81 -9.57 -12.54
C LEU A 370 11.58 -8.27 -13.32
N ASP A 371 12.55 -7.35 -13.33
CA ASP A 371 12.46 -6.09 -14.09
C ASP A 371 12.31 -6.37 -15.59
N GLU A 372 13.14 -7.25 -16.14
CA GLU A 372 13.06 -7.66 -17.53
C GLU A 372 11.69 -8.25 -17.85
N ARG A 373 11.17 -9.16 -17.02
CA ARG A 373 9.92 -9.88 -17.33
C ARG A 373 8.67 -9.02 -17.14
N LEU A 374 8.59 -8.26 -16.05
CA LEU A 374 7.40 -7.47 -15.72
C LEU A 374 7.26 -6.22 -16.61
N PHE A 375 8.37 -5.72 -17.15
CA PHE A 375 8.38 -4.48 -17.93
C PHE A 375 8.76 -4.69 -19.41
N SER A 376 8.82 -5.90 -19.96
CA SER A 376 9.14 -6.14 -21.39
C SER A 376 7.96 -5.99 -22.37
N GLY A 377 6.76 -5.63 -21.90
CA GLY A 377 5.56 -5.53 -22.74
C GLY A 377 5.41 -4.22 -23.53
N GLU A 378 4.30 -4.11 -24.28
CA GLU A 378 3.93 -2.86 -24.95
C GLU A 378 3.71 -1.73 -23.94
N LYS A 379 4.29 -0.57 -24.25
CA LYS A 379 4.28 0.60 -23.37
C LYS A 379 3.60 1.78 -24.03
N ASN A 380 2.80 2.46 -23.24
CA ASN A 380 2.41 3.83 -23.49
C ASN A 380 3.63 4.76 -23.37
N PRO A 381 3.62 5.90 -24.07
CA PRO A 381 4.69 6.89 -23.94
C PRO A 381 4.80 7.45 -22.51
N THR A 382 3.66 7.53 -21.81
CA THR A 382 3.49 8.03 -20.45
C THR A 382 2.58 7.08 -19.66
N PRO A 383 2.56 7.14 -18.31
CA PRO A 383 1.61 6.38 -17.52
C PRO A 383 0.16 6.65 -17.93
N PHE A 384 -0.76 5.72 -17.66
CA PHE A 384 -2.16 5.84 -18.10
C PHE A 384 -2.91 7.08 -17.56
N TRP A 385 -2.42 7.70 -16.48
CA TRP A 385 -2.98 8.93 -15.91
C TRP A 385 -2.27 10.22 -16.39
N ASP A 386 -1.42 10.14 -17.42
CA ASP A 386 -0.66 11.27 -17.97
C ASP A 386 -1.01 11.55 -19.43
N TYR A 387 -1.77 12.63 -19.62
CA TYR A 387 -2.37 13.08 -20.87
C TYR A 387 -1.66 14.28 -21.50
N ARG A 388 -0.43 14.57 -21.09
CA ARG A 388 0.40 15.63 -21.71
C ARG A 388 0.61 15.47 -23.22
N LYS A 389 0.48 14.27 -23.76
CA LYS A 389 0.62 14.01 -25.20
C LYS A 389 -0.71 13.98 -25.95
N LYS A 390 -1.84 14.01 -25.24
CA LYS A 390 -3.17 13.97 -25.84
C LYS A 390 -3.65 15.37 -26.15
N ASP A 391 -4.24 15.54 -27.31
CA ASP A 391 -4.97 16.76 -27.64
C ASP A 391 -6.32 16.74 -26.92
N GLY A 392 -6.71 17.88 -26.36
CA GLY A 392 -7.98 18.01 -25.66
C GLY A 392 -8.60 19.39 -25.79
N THR A 393 -9.89 19.46 -25.49
CA THR A 393 -10.65 20.70 -25.51
C THR A 393 -11.32 20.91 -24.16
N LEU A 394 -11.01 22.03 -23.50
CA LEU A 394 -11.63 22.50 -22.27
C LEU A 394 -12.78 23.45 -22.59
N PHE A 395 -14.01 23.02 -22.33
CA PHE A 395 -15.22 23.82 -22.40
C PHE A 395 -15.53 24.40 -21.03
N LEU A 396 -15.59 25.73 -20.93
CA LEU A 396 -15.97 26.43 -19.69
C LEU A 396 -17.39 26.97 -19.81
N SER A 397 -18.13 27.04 -18.70
CA SER A 397 -19.50 27.59 -18.69
C SER A 397 -19.54 29.13 -18.79
N GLY A 398 -18.39 29.80 -18.72
CA GLY A 398 -18.26 31.25 -18.81
C GLY A 398 -16.80 31.68 -18.69
N ALA A 399 -16.53 32.96 -18.97
CA ALA A 399 -15.18 33.51 -18.95
C ALA A 399 -14.63 33.59 -17.50
N PRO A 400 -13.52 32.90 -17.20
CA PRO A 400 -12.85 33.03 -15.90
C PRO A 400 -12.22 34.40 -15.73
N GLN A 401 -12.39 34.97 -14.54
CA GLN A 401 -11.90 36.30 -14.16
C GLN A 401 -10.81 36.22 -13.10
N PHE A 402 -10.93 35.25 -12.19
CA PHE A 402 -9.97 35.03 -11.13
C PHE A 402 -9.51 33.59 -11.09
N LEU A 403 -8.24 33.42 -10.72
CA LEU A 403 -7.67 32.17 -10.29
C LEU A 403 -7.59 32.20 -8.77
N CYS A 404 -8.20 31.22 -8.11
CA CYS A 404 -8.29 31.16 -6.66
C CYS A 404 -7.51 29.98 -6.13
N LYS A 405 -6.63 30.24 -5.15
CA LYS A 405 -5.99 29.19 -4.37
C LYS A 405 -6.99 28.60 -3.38
N SER A 406 -7.22 27.31 -3.51
CA SER A 406 -7.95 26.56 -2.52
C SER A 406 -6.99 26.03 -1.45
N SER A 407 -7.37 26.18 -0.19
CA SER A 407 -6.63 25.57 0.92
C SER A 407 -6.72 24.04 0.91
N ARG A 408 -7.69 23.48 0.19
CA ARG A 408 -7.98 22.05 0.12
C ARG A 408 -8.30 21.63 -1.31
N SER A 409 -7.99 20.40 -1.68
CA SER A 409 -8.53 19.85 -2.93
C SER A 409 -10.06 19.76 -2.84
N ASN A 410 -10.74 20.04 -3.96
CA ASN A 410 -12.20 20.04 -4.05
C ASN A 410 -12.82 18.66 -3.82
N LEU A 411 -11.99 17.61 -3.79
CA LEU A 411 -12.34 16.28 -3.32
C LEU A 411 -12.87 16.25 -1.88
N PHE A 412 -12.34 17.10 -1.00
CA PHE A 412 -12.47 16.92 0.44
C PHE A 412 -13.37 17.93 1.14
N LYS A 413 -13.83 18.98 0.44
CA LYS A 413 -14.96 19.85 0.80
C LYS A 413 -15.38 20.69 -0.41
N LYS A 414 -16.65 21.11 -0.43
CA LYS A 414 -17.09 22.25 -1.26
C LYS A 414 -16.57 23.52 -0.59
N ASP A 415 -15.38 23.95 -0.96
CA ASP A 415 -14.83 25.19 -0.43
C ASP A 415 -15.61 26.38 -1.02
N LEU A 416 -16.14 27.21 -0.13
CA LEU A 416 -16.54 28.56 -0.48
C LEU A 416 -15.27 29.30 -0.91
N ILE A 417 -15.25 29.80 -2.13
CA ILE A 417 -14.13 30.61 -2.62
C ILE A 417 -14.00 31.84 -1.72
N GLN A 418 -12.80 32.01 -1.19
CA GLN A 418 -12.44 33.16 -0.37
C GLN A 418 -11.77 34.21 -1.27
N PRO A 419 -12.36 35.40 -1.47
CA PRO A 419 -11.84 36.42 -2.39
C PRO A 419 -10.37 36.80 -2.14
N GLN A 420 -9.92 36.77 -0.88
CA GLN A 420 -8.52 37.06 -0.50
C GLN A 420 -7.50 36.06 -1.06
N ASN A 421 -7.94 34.87 -1.49
CA ASN A 421 -7.07 33.85 -2.08
C ASN A 421 -7.14 33.85 -3.60
N CYS A 422 -7.75 34.86 -4.20
CA CYS A 422 -7.99 34.97 -5.63
C CYS A 422 -7.16 36.10 -6.23
N VAL A 423 -6.61 35.86 -7.41
CA VAL A 423 -5.88 36.86 -8.18
C VAL A 423 -6.45 36.92 -9.59
N PRO A 424 -6.53 38.12 -10.20
CA PRO A 424 -6.85 38.23 -11.60
C PRO A 424 -5.72 37.62 -12.41
N TYR A 425 -6.05 37.04 -13.56
CA TYR A 425 -5.07 36.49 -14.46
C TYR A 425 -5.49 36.77 -15.91
N PRO A 426 -4.53 37.05 -16.82
CA PRO A 426 -4.85 37.64 -18.11
C PRO A 426 -5.46 36.62 -19.10
N GLU A 427 -5.04 35.36 -19.02
CA GLU A 427 -5.46 34.29 -19.94
C GLU A 427 -5.22 32.89 -19.34
N LEU A 428 -5.96 31.89 -19.84
CA LEU A 428 -5.79 30.50 -19.42
C LEU A 428 -4.63 29.83 -20.15
N SER A 429 -3.41 30.16 -19.72
CA SER A 429 -2.16 29.53 -20.16
C SER A 429 -1.26 29.19 -18.98
N ALA A 430 -0.35 28.24 -19.17
CA ALA A 430 0.61 27.83 -18.13
C ALA A 430 1.43 29.03 -17.63
N ASP A 431 1.96 29.83 -18.57
CA ASP A 431 2.84 30.95 -18.27
C ASP A 431 2.08 32.06 -17.54
N ALA A 432 0.85 32.39 -17.98
CA ALA A 432 0.02 33.39 -17.32
C ALA A 432 -0.39 32.98 -15.90
N ILE A 433 -0.72 31.70 -15.69
CA ILE A 433 -1.06 31.16 -14.36
C ILE A 433 0.16 31.25 -13.43
N LEU A 434 1.32 30.75 -13.88
CA LEU A 434 2.53 30.70 -13.06
C LEU A 434 3.13 32.09 -12.77
N ALA A 435 2.85 33.09 -13.62
CA ALA A 435 3.25 34.47 -13.38
C ALA A 435 2.42 35.18 -12.29
N THR A 436 1.35 34.57 -11.80
CA THR A 436 0.52 35.17 -10.76
C THR A 436 1.18 35.15 -9.37
N GLN A 437 0.77 36.08 -8.51
CA GLN A 437 1.26 36.21 -7.12
C GLN A 437 0.84 35.05 -6.20
N LEU A 438 0.09 34.05 -6.70
CA LEU A 438 -0.28 32.87 -5.91
C LEU A 438 0.90 31.94 -5.62
N PHE A 439 1.98 32.04 -6.39
CA PHE A 439 3.11 31.11 -6.39
C PHE A 439 4.32 31.58 -5.56
N GLU A 440 4.09 32.44 -4.57
CA GLU A 440 5.16 33.10 -3.78
C GLU A 440 5.66 32.29 -2.56
N SER A 441 5.38 30.98 -2.48
CA SER A 441 5.68 30.17 -1.29
C SER A 441 6.46 28.88 -1.61
N ASP A 442 7.20 28.34 -0.62
CA ASP A 442 7.86 27.02 -0.65
C ASP A 442 6.88 25.83 -0.63
N GLN A 443 5.69 26.01 -1.20
CA GLN A 443 4.71 24.94 -1.35
C GLN A 443 5.09 24.04 -2.52
N GLU A 444 4.86 22.74 -2.35
CA GLU A 444 5.12 21.74 -3.38
C GLU A 444 3.92 21.55 -4.33
N GLU A 445 2.70 21.74 -3.82
CA GLU A 445 1.46 21.55 -4.56
C GLU A 445 0.47 22.70 -4.31
N TRP A 446 -0.15 23.21 -5.37
CA TRP A 446 -1.22 24.22 -5.29
C TRP A 446 -2.52 23.64 -5.83
N SER A 447 -3.58 23.71 -5.04
CA SER A 447 -4.96 23.44 -5.50
C SER A 447 -5.59 24.76 -5.95
N LEU A 448 -6.10 24.80 -7.16
CA LEU A 448 -6.55 26.02 -7.85
C LEU A 448 -7.98 25.83 -8.39
N ILE A 449 -8.75 26.91 -8.34
CA ILE A 449 -10.13 26.97 -8.82
C ILE A 449 -10.30 28.18 -9.72
N LEU A 450 -10.96 28.00 -10.86
CA LEU A 450 -11.35 29.09 -11.75
C LEU A 450 -12.65 29.71 -11.24
N SER A 451 -12.71 31.03 -11.11
CA SER A 451 -13.92 31.73 -10.68
C SER A 451 -14.30 32.91 -11.56
N ASN A 452 -15.60 33.24 -11.54
CA ASN A 452 -16.12 34.44 -12.18
C ASN A 452 -15.94 35.69 -11.29
N SER A 453 -16.42 36.85 -11.77
CA SER A 453 -16.32 38.14 -11.06
C SER A 453 -17.06 38.18 -9.72
N ALA A 454 -18.04 37.31 -9.52
CA ALA A 454 -18.77 37.15 -8.28
C ALA A 454 -18.14 36.09 -7.35
N TYR A 455 -16.91 35.64 -7.64
CA TYR A 455 -16.19 34.60 -6.90
C TYR A 455 -16.95 33.27 -6.81
N ASN A 456 -17.76 32.95 -7.82
CA ASN A 456 -18.38 31.64 -7.94
C ASN A 456 -17.50 30.71 -8.81
N PRO A 457 -17.34 29.43 -8.45
CA PRO A 457 -16.61 28.46 -9.27
C PRO A 457 -17.21 28.34 -10.66
N ILE A 458 -16.36 28.31 -11.68
CA ILE A 458 -16.77 28.08 -13.06
C ILE A 458 -16.78 26.58 -13.34
N SER A 459 -17.90 26.09 -13.85
CA SER A 459 -18.02 24.70 -14.28
C SER A 459 -17.27 24.50 -15.59
N GLY A 460 -16.52 23.40 -15.69
CA GLY A 460 -15.81 23.04 -16.91
C GLY A 460 -16.00 21.58 -17.29
N ARG A 461 -15.88 21.28 -18.58
CA ARG A 461 -15.76 19.92 -19.13
C ARG A 461 -14.54 19.86 -20.03
N VAL A 462 -13.67 18.90 -19.81
CA VAL A 462 -12.53 18.64 -20.70
C VAL A 462 -12.84 17.37 -21.49
N VAL A 463 -12.56 17.39 -22.79
CA VAL A 463 -12.71 16.23 -23.67
C VAL A 463 -11.34 15.94 -24.28
N PHE A 464 -10.85 14.73 -24.10
CA PHE A 464 -9.63 14.20 -24.72
C PHE A 464 -10.03 13.18 -25.79
N ILE A 465 -9.36 13.20 -26.93
CA ILE A 465 -9.59 12.26 -28.02
C ILE A 465 -8.39 11.33 -28.12
N GLU A 466 -8.62 10.01 -28.07
CA GLU A 466 -7.59 8.99 -28.31
C GLU A 466 -8.19 7.81 -29.07
N ASP A 467 -7.58 7.40 -30.19
CA ASP A 467 -7.94 6.18 -30.94
C ASP A 467 -9.46 6.03 -31.22
N ASN A 468 -10.12 7.13 -31.57
CA ASN A 468 -11.58 7.24 -31.79
C ASN A 468 -12.47 7.04 -30.55
N ALA A 469 -11.88 6.99 -29.35
CA ALA A 469 -12.58 7.07 -28.08
C ALA A 469 -12.48 8.49 -27.50
N GLU A 470 -13.62 9.05 -27.13
CA GLU A 470 -13.68 10.30 -26.38
C GLU A 470 -13.69 10.00 -24.89
N GLU A 471 -12.78 10.60 -24.16
CA GLU A 471 -12.79 10.60 -22.71
C GLU A 471 -13.07 12.00 -22.20
N SER A 472 -14.06 12.11 -21.31
CA SER A 472 -14.46 13.40 -20.79
C SER A 472 -14.40 13.48 -19.28
N LEU A 473 -14.05 14.67 -18.81
CA LEU A 473 -13.83 15.01 -17.42
C LEU A 473 -14.66 16.25 -17.08
N ARG A 474 -15.62 16.14 -16.16
CA ARG A 474 -16.22 17.29 -15.50
C ARG A 474 -15.19 17.85 -14.52
N LEU A 475 -14.64 19.01 -14.87
CA LEU A 475 -13.57 19.67 -14.12
C LEU A 475 -14.08 20.04 -12.73
N SER A 476 -13.41 19.55 -11.70
CA SER A 476 -13.61 20.02 -10.33
C SER A 476 -12.51 20.98 -9.90
N GLY A 477 -11.30 20.87 -10.41
CA GLY A 477 -10.19 21.75 -10.02
C GLY A 477 -8.94 21.56 -10.85
N LEU A 478 -7.97 22.45 -10.64
CA LEU A 478 -6.65 22.43 -11.24
C LEU A 478 -5.60 22.27 -10.15
N ILE A 479 -4.61 21.43 -10.36
CA ILE A 479 -3.49 21.26 -9.42
C ILE A 479 -2.19 21.52 -10.13
N TYR A 480 -1.30 22.30 -9.52
CA TYR A 480 0.07 22.47 -9.98
C TYR A 480 1.04 21.83 -8.99
N ARG A 481 2.01 21.06 -9.51
CA ARG A 481 3.11 20.46 -8.71
C ARG A 481 4.44 21.06 -9.12
N LYS A 482 5.16 21.63 -8.16
CA LYS A 482 6.45 22.31 -8.37
C LYS A 482 7.54 21.36 -8.84
N SER A 483 7.76 20.25 -8.12
CA SER A 483 8.84 19.28 -8.44
C SER A 483 8.75 18.71 -9.84
N LEU A 484 7.53 18.57 -10.35
CA LEU A 484 7.27 18.05 -11.69
C LEU A 484 7.17 19.15 -12.75
N ASN A 485 7.04 20.41 -12.34
CA ASN A 485 6.62 21.55 -13.13
C ASN A 485 5.43 21.19 -14.05
N ARG A 486 4.35 20.67 -13.44
CA ARG A 486 3.22 20.09 -14.17
C ARG A 486 1.88 20.52 -13.61
N PHE A 487 0.94 20.73 -14.53
CA PHE A 487 -0.47 20.90 -14.22
C PHE A 487 -1.22 19.57 -14.30
N PHE A 488 -2.21 19.44 -13.45
CA PHE A 488 -3.10 18.31 -13.38
C PHE A 488 -4.54 18.81 -13.33
N LEU A 489 -5.40 18.23 -14.16
CA LEU A 489 -6.84 18.41 -14.05
C LEU A 489 -7.40 17.36 -13.11
N GLU A 490 -8.18 17.79 -12.13
CA GLU A 490 -8.98 16.90 -11.29
C GLU A 490 -10.47 17.06 -11.59
N GLY A 491 -11.19 15.94 -11.55
CA GLY A 491 -12.61 15.94 -11.85
C GLY A 491 -13.23 14.55 -11.83
N TYR A 492 -14.44 14.48 -12.39
CA TYR A 492 -15.19 13.23 -12.50
C TYR A 492 -15.58 12.95 -13.94
N SER A 493 -15.46 11.70 -14.36
CA SER A 493 -16.08 11.24 -15.60
C SER A 493 -17.60 11.27 -15.52
N GLU A 494 -18.28 11.06 -16.65
CA GLU A 494 -19.75 11.00 -16.69
C GLU A 494 -20.35 9.85 -15.85
N ASP A 495 -19.63 8.72 -15.74
CA ASP A 495 -20.00 7.58 -14.89
C ASP A 495 -19.58 7.76 -13.41
N GLY A 496 -19.05 8.93 -13.05
CA GLY A 496 -18.73 9.30 -11.67
C GLY A 496 -17.41 8.75 -11.13
N LYS A 497 -16.52 8.25 -12.00
CA LYS A 497 -15.14 7.92 -11.61
C LYS A 497 -14.36 9.21 -11.37
N TYR A 498 -13.63 9.27 -10.26
CA TYR A 498 -12.69 10.37 -10.02
C TYR A 498 -11.43 10.16 -10.86
N LEU A 499 -11.04 11.20 -11.57
CA LEU A 499 -9.91 11.21 -12.49
C LEU A 499 -8.96 12.35 -12.15
N PHE A 500 -7.67 12.08 -12.35
CA PHE A 500 -6.59 13.03 -12.05
C PHE A 500 -5.52 12.93 -13.14
N TYR A 501 -5.57 13.87 -14.09
CA TYR A 501 -4.79 13.80 -15.32
C TYR A 501 -3.72 14.87 -15.38
N SER A 502 -2.47 14.44 -15.54
CA SER A 502 -1.37 15.34 -15.91
C SER A 502 -1.59 15.84 -17.33
N ILE A 503 -1.54 17.16 -17.54
CA ILE A 503 -1.80 17.80 -18.83
C ILE A 503 -0.68 18.74 -19.26
N ASP A 504 -0.63 19.03 -20.54
CA ASP A 504 0.15 20.12 -21.11
C ASP A 504 -0.83 21.16 -21.67
N TRP A 505 -0.80 22.38 -21.15
CA TRP A 505 -1.68 23.46 -21.61
C TRP A 505 -1.53 23.76 -23.10
N LYS A 506 -0.36 23.48 -23.71
CA LYS A 506 -0.17 23.65 -25.17
C LYS A 506 -0.98 22.65 -25.99
N LYS A 507 -1.46 21.57 -25.38
CA LYS A 507 -2.25 20.51 -25.99
C LYS A 507 -3.74 20.60 -25.64
N VAL A 508 -4.12 21.52 -24.76
CA VAL A 508 -5.51 21.73 -24.35
C VAL A 508 -6.00 23.06 -24.90
N GLN A 509 -6.87 22.99 -25.92
CA GLN A 509 -7.55 24.17 -26.45
C GLN A 509 -8.67 24.58 -25.48
N THR A 510 -8.83 25.88 -25.24
CA THR A 510 -9.90 26.38 -24.37
C THR A 510 -11.00 26.98 -25.23
N ASN A 511 -12.24 26.52 -25.01
CA ASN A 511 -13.44 27.05 -25.61
C ASN A 511 -14.31 27.68 -24.52
N ILE A 512 -14.44 29.00 -24.60
CA ILE A 512 -15.28 29.80 -23.71
C ILE A 512 -16.44 30.26 -24.58
N PRO A 513 -17.71 30.00 -24.19
CA PRO A 513 -18.83 30.54 -24.93
C PRO A 513 -18.71 32.05 -24.97
N ASP A 514 -18.70 32.61 -26.19
CA ASP A 514 -18.75 34.06 -26.41
C ASP A 514 -19.98 34.59 -25.65
N GLY A 515 -19.74 35.48 -24.70
CA GLY A 515 -20.79 36.02 -23.85
C GLY A 515 -21.88 36.69 -24.67
N ILE A 516 -23.13 36.46 -24.27
CA ILE A 516 -24.25 37.38 -24.55
C ILE A 516 -24.13 38.57 -23.60
#